data_AF-A0A7S1CR41-F1
#
_entry.id   AF-A0A7S1CR41-F1
#
_cell.length_a   1.000
_cell.length_b   1.000
_cell.length_c   1.000
_cell.angle_alpha   90.00
_cell.angle_beta   90.00
_cell.angle_gamma   90.00
#
_symmetry.space_group_name_H-M   'P 1'
#
loop_
_entity.id
_entity.type
_entity.pdbx_description
1 polymer ?
#
loop_
_entity_poly.entity_id
_entity_poly.type
_entity_poly.pdbx_seq_one_letter_code
_entity_poly.pdbx_strand_id
1 'polypeptide(L)'
;MYVLQSVAALTIADVVFVDNRAEDSGAGMLWEVLGVEKVEHAPVTVEQASFVGNIAGGSGGGLHIGASGGTNIADVVFEGNVAAADDGGGLALTASSSDMSVGSIQYATLRRVV
;
A
#
# COMPACT_ATOMS: atom_id res chain seq x y z
N MET A 1 -23.46 24.12 -6.86
CA MET A 1 -21.98 24.01 -6.83
C MET A 1 -21.66 22.91 -5.83
N TYR A 2 -21.26 21.72 -6.31
CA TYR A 2 -20.81 20.66 -5.41
C TYR A 2 -19.39 21.03 -4.97
N VAL A 3 -19.18 21.17 -3.66
CA VAL A 3 -17.83 21.30 -3.12
C VAL A 3 -17.25 19.90 -3.14
N LEU A 4 -16.29 19.64 -4.03
CA LEU A 4 -15.48 18.43 -3.96
C LEU A 4 -14.75 18.47 -2.62
N GLN A 5 -15.06 17.57 -1.70
CA GLN A 5 -14.33 17.46 -0.45
C GLN A 5 -12.94 16.90 -0.79
N SER A 6 -11.89 17.73 -0.82
CA SER A 6 -10.54 17.19 -0.97
C SER A 6 -10.19 16.36 0.27
N VAL A 7 -9.98 15.06 0.10
CA VAL A 7 -9.35 14.25 1.14
C VAL A 7 -7.87 14.64 1.24
N ALA A 8 -7.36 14.75 2.47
CA ALA A 8 -5.96 15.11 2.70
C ALA A 8 -5.03 14.00 2.18
N ALA A 9 -3.89 14.40 1.60
CA ALA A 9 -2.84 13.49 1.18
C ALA A 9 -2.35 12.61 2.34
N LEU A 10 -2.10 11.33 2.06
CA LEU A 10 -1.44 10.44 3.01
C LEU A 10 0.04 10.34 2.66
N THR A 11 0.90 10.63 3.63
CA THR A 11 2.34 10.39 3.54
C THR A 11 2.75 9.41 4.62
N ILE A 12 3.40 8.33 4.20
CA ILE A 12 4.06 7.37 5.08
C ILE A 12 5.55 7.45 4.78
N ALA A 13 6.35 7.80 5.79
CA ALA A 13 7.79 7.93 5.68
C ALA A 13 8.48 7.37 6.93
N ASP A 14 9.65 6.75 6.75
CA ASP A 14 10.54 6.33 7.85
C ASP A 14 9.89 5.35 8.84
N VAL A 15 9.14 4.37 8.35
CA VAL A 15 8.42 3.40 9.18
C VAL A 15 8.67 1.95 8.77
N VAL A 16 8.49 1.06 9.74
CA VAL A 16 8.55 -0.39 9.54
C VAL A 16 7.24 -1.02 10.03
N PHE A 17 6.57 -1.74 9.14
CA PHE A 17 5.42 -2.60 9.44
C PHE A 17 5.89 -4.06 9.43
N VAL A 18 5.90 -4.70 10.60
CA VAL A 18 6.41 -6.07 10.77
C VAL A 18 5.38 -6.99 11.41
N ASP A 19 5.24 -8.20 10.88
CA ASP A 19 4.42 -9.30 11.41
C ASP A 19 2.96 -8.95 11.71
N ASN A 20 2.39 -8.01 10.94
CA ASN A 20 0.98 -7.66 11.06
C ASN A 20 0.09 -8.67 10.34
N ARG A 21 -1.15 -8.81 10.82
CA ARG A 21 -2.15 -9.69 10.22
C ARG A 21 -3.48 -8.97 10.03
N ALA A 22 -4.07 -9.13 8.85
CA ALA A 22 -5.42 -8.70 8.54
C ALA A 22 -6.21 -9.89 7.99
N GLU A 23 -7.48 -10.01 8.37
CA GLU A 23 -8.40 -11.00 7.78
C GLU A 23 -8.80 -10.62 6.35
N ASP A 24 -8.77 -9.32 6.04
CA ASP A 24 -8.99 -8.76 4.71
C ASP A 24 -7.65 -8.30 4.10
N SER A 25 -7.63 -7.17 3.40
CA SER A 25 -6.48 -6.67 2.62
C SER A 25 -5.57 -5.72 3.40
N GLY A 26 -4.30 -5.58 2.97
CA GLY A 26 -3.40 -4.54 3.46
C GLY A 26 -2.91 -4.76 4.89
N ALA A 27 -2.35 -5.94 5.20
CA ALA A 27 -2.03 -6.28 6.59
C ALA A 27 -0.98 -5.36 7.23
N GLY A 28 0.01 -4.87 6.46
CA GLY A 28 0.87 -3.79 6.93
C GLY A 28 0.20 -2.42 6.82
N MET A 29 -0.44 -2.14 5.68
CA MET A 29 -1.20 -0.91 5.45
C MET A 29 -2.31 -1.12 4.41
N LEU A 30 -3.49 -0.58 4.71
CA LEU A 30 -4.61 -0.47 3.78
C LEU A 30 -4.94 1.00 3.55
N TRP A 31 -4.98 1.42 2.29
CA TRP A 31 -5.56 2.69 1.88
C TRP A 31 -6.76 2.44 0.96
N GLU A 32 -7.94 2.85 1.38
CA GLU A 32 -9.15 2.77 0.57
C GLU A 32 -10.07 3.95 0.87
N VAL A 33 -10.73 4.47 -0.17
CA VAL A 33 -11.76 5.51 -0.03
C VAL A 33 -13.09 4.90 -0.45
N LEU A 34 -13.94 4.57 0.52
CA LEU A 34 -15.25 3.96 0.29
C LEU A 34 -16.37 5.00 0.22
N GLY A 35 -17.35 4.77 -0.66
CA GLY A 35 -18.66 5.44 -0.59
C GLY A 35 -18.77 6.85 -1.15
N VAL A 36 -17.82 7.31 -1.98
CA VAL A 36 -17.84 8.66 -2.56
C VAL A 36 -17.72 8.62 -4.08
N GLU A 37 -18.85 8.80 -4.77
CA GLU A 37 -18.93 8.76 -6.24
C GLU A 37 -18.36 10.00 -6.95
N LYS A 38 -18.07 11.08 -6.22
CA LYS A 38 -17.55 12.36 -6.77
C LYS A 38 -16.61 13.07 -5.81
N VAL A 39 -15.46 12.47 -5.56
CA VAL A 39 -14.39 13.10 -4.79
C VAL A 39 -13.06 12.92 -5.52
N GLU A 40 -12.26 13.99 -5.56
CA GLU A 40 -10.86 13.88 -5.93
C GLU A 40 -10.16 12.98 -4.90
N HIS A 41 -9.70 11.80 -5.34
CA HIS A 41 -9.00 10.90 -4.43
C HIS A 41 -7.71 11.56 -3.93
N ALA A 42 -7.33 11.32 -2.68
CA ALA A 42 -6.09 11.90 -2.17
C ALA A 42 -4.87 11.15 -2.72
N PRO A 43 -3.76 11.84 -3.00
CA PRO A 43 -2.52 11.17 -3.35
C PRO A 43 -1.97 10.41 -2.13
N VAL A 44 -1.33 9.28 -2.40
CA VAL A 44 -0.65 8.45 -1.41
C VAL A 44 0.84 8.42 -1.74
N THR A 45 1.66 8.81 -0.78
CA THR A 45 3.13 8.73 -0.87
C THR A 45 3.65 7.78 0.20
N VAL A 46 4.41 6.77 -0.21
CA VAL A 46 5.10 5.83 0.68
C VAL A 46 6.58 5.87 0.35
N GLU A 47 7.38 6.35 1.30
CA GLU A 47 8.82 6.55 1.12
C GLU A 47 9.60 5.95 2.28
N GLN A 48 10.78 5.38 2.02
CA GLN A 48 11.71 4.92 3.07
C GLN A 48 11.04 4.00 4.10
N ALA A 49 10.16 3.12 3.64
CA ALA A 49 9.35 2.24 4.47
C ALA A 49 9.72 0.77 4.27
N SER A 50 9.45 -0.06 5.26
CA SER A 50 9.62 -1.52 5.14
C SER A 50 8.38 -2.26 5.60
N PHE A 51 7.91 -3.18 4.77
CA PHE A 51 6.81 -4.09 5.08
C PHE A 51 7.38 -5.51 5.12
N VAL A 52 7.42 -6.12 6.31
CA VAL A 52 8.08 -7.41 6.55
C VAL A 52 7.15 -8.42 7.21
N GLY A 53 7.01 -9.61 6.65
CA GLY A 53 6.30 -10.72 7.31
C GLY A 53 4.79 -10.50 7.52
N ASN A 54 4.19 -9.52 6.83
CA ASN A 54 2.78 -9.19 7.02
C ASN A 54 1.87 -10.14 6.24
N ILE A 55 0.74 -10.55 6.82
CA ILE A 55 -0.15 -11.58 6.27
C ILE A 55 -1.59 -11.05 6.15
N ALA A 56 -2.08 -10.92 4.92
CA ALA A 56 -3.44 -10.54 4.61
C ALA A 56 -4.26 -11.77 4.17
N GLY A 57 -5.52 -11.85 4.59
CA GLY A 57 -6.47 -12.82 4.04
C GLY A 57 -6.99 -12.41 2.64
N GLY A 58 -7.04 -11.10 2.39
CA GLY A 58 -7.31 -10.50 1.08
C GLY A 58 -6.03 -10.23 0.29
N SER A 59 -5.98 -9.08 -0.40
CA SER A 59 -4.86 -8.66 -1.26
C SER A 59 -3.85 -7.79 -0.52
N GLY A 60 -2.62 -7.67 -1.03
CA GLY A 60 -1.65 -6.70 -0.51
C GLY A 60 -1.15 -7.07 0.89
N GLY A 61 -0.45 -8.21 1.03
CA GLY A 61 0.03 -8.69 2.32
C GLY A 61 0.85 -7.64 3.09
N GLY A 62 1.70 -6.88 2.39
CA GLY A 62 2.36 -5.71 2.96
C GLY A 62 1.50 -4.45 2.87
N LEU A 63 1.16 -4.04 1.64
CA LEU A 63 0.45 -2.80 1.35
C LEU A 63 -0.66 -3.03 0.33
N HIS A 64 -1.86 -2.51 0.61
CA HIS A 64 -2.96 -2.44 -0.34
C HIS A 64 -3.39 -0.98 -0.55
N ILE A 65 -3.47 -0.52 -1.81
CA ILE A 65 -4.02 0.79 -2.18
C ILE A 65 -5.17 0.58 -3.17
N GLY A 66 -6.39 0.82 -2.67
CA GLY A 66 -7.66 0.58 -3.35
C GLY A 66 -8.06 1.71 -4.30
N ALA A 67 -8.01 2.96 -3.83
CA ALA A 67 -8.41 4.16 -4.57
C ALA A 67 -7.58 5.39 -4.16
N SER A 68 -6.75 5.94 -5.05
CA SER A 68 -5.90 7.11 -4.78
C SER A 68 -5.87 8.12 -5.94
N GLY A 69 -5.63 9.40 -5.62
CA GLY A 69 -5.48 10.50 -6.58
C GLY A 69 -4.16 10.49 -7.35
N GLY A 70 -3.30 9.56 -6.99
CA GLY A 70 -1.90 9.47 -7.37
C GLY A 70 -1.19 8.57 -6.35
N THR A 71 -0.22 7.79 -6.80
CA THR A 71 0.54 6.89 -5.91
C THR A 71 2.03 7.03 -6.21
N ASN A 72 2.80 7.47 -5.20
CA ASN A 72 4.25 7.46 -5.24
C ASN A 72 4.79 6.46 -4.21
N ILE A 73 5.53 5.44 -4.67
CA ILE A 73 6.18 4.46 -3.81
C ILE A 73 7.66 4.46 -4.14
N ALA A 74 8.52 4.89 -3.21
CA ALA A 74 9.95 4.98 -3.45
C ALA A 74 10.76 4.57 -2.22
N ASP A 75 11.88 3.87 -2.44
CA ASP A 75 12.76 3.38 -1.38
C ASP A 75 12.01 2.51 -0.34
N VAL A 76 11.13 1.64 -0.84
CA VAL A 76 10.31 0.74 -0.01
C VAL A 76 10.79 -0.71 -0.15
N VAL A 77 10.84 -1.42 0.97
CA VAL A 77 11.15 -2.85 1.03
C VAL A 77 9.87 -3.64 1.30
N PHE A 78 9.61 -4.66 0.48
CA PHE A 78 8.58 -5.68 0.77
C PHE A 78 9.26 -7.04 0.92
N GLU A 79 9.24 -7.61 2.14
CA GLU A 79 9.90 -8.87 2.45
C GLU A 79 8.95 -9.85 3.15
N GLY A 80 8.87 -11.09 2.69
CA GLY A 80 8.16 -12.16 3.40
C GLY A 80 6.66 -11.91 3.64
N ASN A 81 6.05 -10.94 2.96
CA ASN A 81 4.62 -10.67 3.09
C ASN A 81 3.80 -11.67 2.27
N VAL A 82 2.61 -12.01 2.76
CA VAL A 82 1.72 -13.02 2.20
C VAL A 82 0.31 -12.47 2.06
N ALA A 83 -0.33 -12.73 0.92
CA ALA A 83 -1.75 -12.53 0.69
C ALA A 83 -2.37 -13.91 0.43
N ALA A 84 -3.50 -14.22 1.08
CA ALA A 84 -4.18 -15.51 0.88
C ALA A 84 -5.05 -15.51 -0.39
N ALA A 85 -5.54 -14.34 -0.82
CA ALA A 85 -6.10 -14.14 -2.15
C ALA A 85 -4.98 -13.96 -3.19
N ASP A 86 -5.28 -14.24 -4.47
CA ASP A 86 -4.30 -14.37 -5.55
C ASP A 86 -3.50 -13.08 -5.89
N ASP A 87 -3.85 -11.92 -5.33
CA ASP A 87 -3.27 -10.63 -5.72
C ASP A 87 -2.33 -10.02 -4.67
N GLY A 88 -1.05 -9.92 -5.05
CA GLY A 88 -0.09 -8.98 -4.47
C GLY A 88 0.37 -9.31 -3.04
N GLY A 89 1.13 -10.41 -2.86
CA GLY A 89 1.67 -10.80 -1.54
C GLY A 89 2.44 -9.69 -0.82
N GLY A 90 3.20 -8.86 -1.55
CA GLY A 90 3.86 -7.66 -0.99
C GLY A 90 3.02 -6.40 -1.11
N LEU A 91 2.54 -6.11 -2.32
CA LEU A 91 1.88 -4.88 -2.69
C LEU A 91 0.71 -5.18 -3.65
N ALA A 92 -0.46 -4.60 -3.39
CA ALA A 92 -1.60 -4.61 -4.29
C ALA A 92 -2.09 -3.18 -4.56
N LEU A 93 -2.31 -2.84 -5.82
CA LEU A 93 -2.78 -1.53 -6.28
C LEU A 93 -3.95 -1.76 -7.26
N THR A 94 -5.18 -1.36 -6.91
CA THR A 94 -6.38 -1.71 -7.70
C THR A 94 -7.06 -0.53 -8.40
N ALA A 95 -6.94 0.70 -7.90
CA ALA A 95 -7.34 1.91 -8.64
C ALA A 95 -6.49 3.13 -8.24
N SER A 96 -5.60 3.58 -9.12
CA SER A 96 -4.92 4.88 -9.01
C SER A 96 -5.42 5.78 -10.13
N SER A 97 -5.97 6.94 -9.80
CA SER A 97 -6.83 7.69 -10.72
C SER A 97 -6.10 8.51 -11.80
N SER A 98 -4.77 8.62 -11.82
CA SER A 98 -4.11 9.30 -12.96
C SER A 98 -2.59 9.22 -13.03
N ASP A 99 -1.86 9.02 -11.92
CA ASP A 99 -0.39 8.94 -11.95
C ASP A 99 0.13 7.94 -10.93
N MET A 100 1.01 7.04 -11.38
CA MET A 100 1.73 6.11 -10.53
C MET A 100 3.23 6.23 -10.82
N SER A 101 4.01 6.58 -9.80
CA SER A 101 5.47 6.53 -9.84
C SER A 101 5.97 5.48 -8.86
N VAL A 102 6.70 4.52 -9.39
CA VAL A 102 7.41 3.51 -8.61
C VAL A 102 8.90 3.78 -8.75
N GLY A 103 9.51 4.19 -7.65
CA GLY A 103 10.96 4.33 -7.51
C GLY A 103 11.63 3.02 -7.13
N SER A 104 12.73 3.08 -6.39
CA SER A 104 13.43 1.89 -5.91
C SER A 104 12.50 1.05 -5.03
N ILE A 105 12.10 -0.12 -5.49
CA ILE A 105 11.46 -1.14 -4.66
C ILE A 105 12.40 -2.33 -4.55
N GLN A 106 12.70 -2.74 -3.33
CA GLN A 106 13.51 -3.93 -3.08
C GLN A 106 12.62 -5.06 -2.60
N TYR A 107 12.65 -6.17 -3.34
CA TYR A 107 12.15 -7.46 -2.86
C TYR A 107 13.32 -8.20 -2.23
N ALA A 108 13.36 -8.24 -0.89
CA ALA A 108 14.34 -9.08 -0.21
C ALA A 108 13.87 -10.54 -0.29
N THR A 109 14.52 -11.35 -1.12
CA THR A 109 14.49 -12.80 -0.95
C THR A 109 15.43 -13.11 0.20
N LEU A 110 14.93 -13.75 1.27
CA LEU A 110 15.70 -14.14 2.46
C LEU A 110 17.16 -14.47 2.14
N ARG A 111 18.07 -13.49 2.26
CA ARG A 111 19.48 -13.81 2.45
C ARG A 111 19.57 -14.21 3.91
N ARG A 112 19.38 -15.49 4.16
CA ARG A 112 19.67 -16.11 5.44
C ARG A 112 21.14 -15.79 5.77
N VAL A 113 21.33 -14.76 6.59
CA VAL A 113 22.56 -14.55 7.33
C VAL A 113 22.36 -15.35 8.60
N VAL A 114 23.34 -16.24 8.83
CA VAL A 114 23.46 -17.36 9.79
C VAL A 114 22.65 -18.63 9.51
#